data_AF-A0A9D6HPJ1-F1
#
_entry.id   AF-A0A9D6HPJ1-F1
#
_cell.length_a   1.000
_cell.length_b   1.000
_cell.length_c   1.000
_cell.angle_alpha   90.00
_cell.angle_beta   90.00
_cell.angle_gamma   90.00
#
_symmetry.space_group_name_H-M   'P 1'
#
loop_
_entity.id
_entity.type
_entity.pdbx_description
1 polymer ?
#
loop_
_entity_poly.entity_id
_entity_poly.type
_entity_poly.pdbx_seq_one_letter_code
_entity_poly.pdbx_strand_id
1 'polypeptide(L)'
;NFAASGPLSFLSSAGDFFLPYGVILFSLAGGSDIPEIRNFFTGGRSLVLITVLIVGTLTPVLIYAVFVTAVLRLSGDTTSPEALSGLTSILGQVWIKYGAWLGFLAVITSFFTIGLNIQNSFRLDFGLSKILSRILTAGVPLTLFFYGYKNFINILSFTGAVLGGLEGLLLIWIWRKSKIKGDRDPEYQLAIPRPLLFLLVLIFLAGVIYQFIY
;
A
#
# COMPACT_ATOMS: atom_id res chain seq x y z
N ASN A 1 29.49 -16.18 4.89
CA ASN A 1 28.93 -17.01 5.99
C ASN A 1 27.48 -16.63 6.30
N PHE A 2 26.57 -16.70 5.31
CA PHE A 2 25.13 -16.49 5.51
C PHE A 2 24.33 -17.80 5.64
N ALA A 3 25.00 -18.95 5.56
CA ALA A 3 24.40 -20.29 5.52
C ALA A 3 23.72 -20.76 6.83
N ALA A 4 23.70 -19.96 7.90
CA ALA A 4 23.16 -20.35 9.21
C ALA A 4 21.94 -19.54 9.66
N SER A 5 21.46 -18.61 8.84
CA SER A 5 20.39 -17.70 9.22
C SER A 5 19.11 -18.17 8.54
N GLY A 6 18.26 -18.92 9.26
CA GLY A 6 16.97 -19.36 8.76
C GLY A 6 16.10 -18.19 8.27
N PRO A 7 14.98 -18.43 7.58
CA PRO A 7 14.17 -17.38 6.92
C PRO A 7 13.64 -16.28 7.85
N LEU A 8 13.83 -16.39 9.17
CA LEU A 8 13.46 -15.40 10.20
C LEU A 8 14.68 -14.61 10.73
N SER A 9 15.86 -14.75 10.15
CA SER A 9 17.08 -14.09 10.61
C SER A 9 17.06 -12.56 10.50
N PHE A 10 16.19 -12.01 9.65
CA PHE A 10 15.92 -10.56 9.58
C PHE A 10 15.27 -10.00 10.86
N LEU A 11 14.76 -10.86 11.75
CA LEU A 11 14.27 -10.45 13.08
C LEU A 11 15.39 -10.31 14.13
N SER A 12 16.64 -10.62 13.78
CA SER A 12 17.76 -10.63 14.75
C SER A 12 18.42 -9.27 14.98
N SER A 13 18.19 -8.29 14.10
CA SER A 13 18.68 -6.91 14.26
C SER A 13 17.51 -5.93 14.35
N ALA A 14 17.58 -5.00 15.30
CA ALA A 14 16.54 -3.98 15.48
C ALA A 14 16.43 -3.01 14.29
N GLY A 15 17.49 -2.89 13.47
CA GLY A 15 17.49 -2.10 12.24
C GLY A 15 16.70 -2.76 11.11
N ASP A 16 16.81 -4.09 10.98
CA ASP A 16 16.13 -4.84 9.92
C ASP A 16 14.62 -5.00 10.18
N PHE A 17 14.18 -4.88 11.44
CA PHE A 17 12.77 -5.00 11.81
C PHE A 17 11.89 -3.89 11.23
N PHE A 18 12.40 -2.66 11.12
CA PHE A 18 11.66 -1.54 10.53
C PHE A 18 11.78 -1.46 9.01
N LEU A 19 12.68 -2.25 8.41
CA LEU A 19 13.00 -2.21 6.99
C LEU A 19 11.80 -2.53 6.06
N PRO A 20 10.90 -3.50 6.36
CA PRO A 20 9.75 -3.76 5.49
C PRO A 20 8.54 -2.85 5.78
N TYR A 21 8.63 -1.88 6.71
CA TYR A 21 7.48 -1.07 7.13
C TYR A 21 6.76 -0.39 5.96
N GLY A 22 7.52 0.29 5.09
CA GLY A 22 6.94 0.99 3.95
C GLY A 22 6.27 0.04 2.96
N VAL A 23 6.89 -1.11 2.69
CA VAL A 23 6.33 -2.14 1.81
C VAL A 23 5.03 -2.71 2.39
N ILE A 24 4.98 -2.96 3.70
CA ILE A 24 3.78 -3.45 4.38
C ILE A 24 2.66 -2.42 4.29
N LEU A 25 2.93 -1.15 4.62
CA LEU A 25 1.93 -0.09 4.50
C LEU A 25 1.41 0.06 3.08
N PHE A 26 2.30 0.02 2.08
CA PHE A 26 1.89 0.05 0.68
C PHE A 26 0.98 -1.15 0.33
N SER A 27 1.35 -2.36 0.78
CA SER A 27 0.61 -3.59 0.45
C SER A 27 -0.81 -3.63 1.02
N LEU A 28 -1.07 -2.86 2.09
CA LEU A 28 -2.36 -2.77 2.77
C LEU A 28 -3.08 -1.45 2.49
N ALA A 29 -2.59 -0.65 1.53
CA ALA A 29 -3.25 0.57 1.10
C ALA A 29 -4.58 0.26 0.40
N GLY A 30 -5.63 0.98 0.78
CA GLY A 30 -6.98 0.85 0.21
C GLY A 30 -7.99 1.80 0.83
N GLY A 31 -7.53 2.80 1.60
CA GLY A 31 -8.39 3.75 2.31
C GLY A 31 -9.23 4.61 1.38
N SER A 32 -8.73 4.89 0.16
CA SER A 32 -9.41 5.67 -0.87
C SER A 32 -10.75 5.10 -1.31
N ASP A 33 -10.94 3.79 -1.17
CA ASP A 33 -12.12 3.10 -1.69
C ASP A 33 -13.23 2.97 -0.63
N ILE A 34 -12.90 3.24 0.65
CA ILE A 34 -13.85 3.16 1.77
C ILE A 34 -15.08 4.07 1.56
N PRO A 35 -14.94 5.34 1.11
CA PRO A 35 -16.10 6.19 0.84
C PRO A 35 -17.02 5.62 -0.25
N GLU A 36 -16.44 5.02 -1.29
CA GLU A 36 -17.20 4.42 -2.39
C GLU A 36 -17.92 3.15 -1.94
N ILE A 37 -17.25 2.29 -1.17
CA ILE A 37 -17.87 1.12 -0.54
C ILE A 37 -19.06 1.56 0.33
N ARG A 38 -18.89 2.62 1.13
CA ARG A 38 -19.97 3.17 1.97
C ARG A 38 -21.18 3.61 1.16
N ASN A 39 -21.01 4.12 -0.06
CA ASN A 39 -22.13 4.53 -0.92
C ASN A 39 -23.02 3.36 -1.36
N PHE A 40 -22.50 2.12 -1.40
CA PHE A 40 -23.31 0.92 -1.66
C PHE A 40 -24.17 0.49 -0.46
N PHE A 41 -23.83 0.91 0.76
CA PHE A 41 -24.50 0.49 1.99
C PHE A 41 -25.32 1.63 2.62
N THR A 42 -26.27 2.17 1.85
CA THR A 42 -27.25 3.15 2.37
C THR A 42 -28.36 2.47 3.19
N GLY A 43 -28.94 3.18 4.18
CA GLY A 43 -30.14 2.73 4.89
C GLY A 43 -29.94 1.84 6.13
N GLY A 44 -28.93 2.10 6.96
CA GLY A 44 -28.84 1.51 8.31
C GLY A 44 -28.12 0.16 8.42
N ARG A 45 -27.41 -0.28 7.38
CA ARG A 45 -26.58 -1.51 7.39
C ARG A 45 -25.15 -1.28 7.88
N SER A 46 -24.97 -0.48 8.92
CA SER A 46 -23.64 -0.07 9.41
C SER A 46 -22.79 -1.26 9.89
N LEU A 47 -23.41 -2.26 10.54
CA LEU A 47 -22.70 -3.47 10.97
C LEU A 47 -22.18 -4.29 9.78
N VAL A 48 -22.94 -4.38 8.70
CA VAL A 48 -22.52 -5.09 7.49
C VAL A 48 -21.34 -4.37 6.84
N LEU A 49 -21.36 -3.03 6.79
CA LEU A 49 -20.24 -2.23 6.29
C LEU A 49 -18.95 -2.52 7.06
N ILE A 50 -19.00 -2.57 8.39
CA ILE A 50 -17.82 -2.88 9.23
C ILE A 50 -17.29 -4.29 8.93
N THR A 51 -18.17 -5.28 8.84
CA THR A 51 -17.79 -6.66 8.50
C THR A 51 -17.12 -6.72 7.13
N VAL A 52 -17.65 -6.02 6.13
CA VAL A 52 -17.07 -5.94 4.78
C VAL A 52 -15.68 -5.31 4.82
N LEU A 53 -15.49 -4.23 5.59
CA LEU A 53 -14.17 -3.60 5.75
C LEU A 53 -13.18 -4.54 6.43
N ILE A 54 -13.55 -5.20 7.53
CA ILE A 54 -12.67 -6.12 8.27
C ILE A 54 -12.29 -7.33 7.39
N VAL A 55 -13.27 -7.99 6.80
CA VAL A 55 -13.03 -9.18 5.96
C VAL A 55 -12.24 -8.77 4.71
N GLY A 56 -12.58 -7.64 4.11
CA GLY A 56 -11.89 -7.08 2.95
C GLY A 56 -10.42 -6.79 3.23
N THR A 57 -10.08 -6.26 4.41
CA THR A 57 -8.69 -5.99 4.79
C THR A 57 -7.94 -7.25 5.24
N LEU A 58 -8.59 -8.18 5.95
CA LEU A 58 -7.95 -9.41 6.42
C LEU A 58 -7.68 -10.42 5.29
N THR A 59 -8.49 -10.41 4.24
CA THR A 59 -8.33 -11.35 3.12
C THR A 59 -6.96 -11.20 2.42
N PRO A 60 -6.52 -10.01 1.99
CA PRO A 60 -5.16 -9.79 1.47
C PRO A 60 -4.06 -10.22 2.45
N VAL A 61 -4.21 -9.92 3.75
CA VAL A 61 -3.21 -10.30 4.77
C VAL A 61 -2.98 -11.81 4.79
N LEU A 62 -4.07 -12.60 4.77
CA LEU A 62 -3.98 -14.06 4.75
C LEU A 62 -3.35 -14.58 3.45
N ILE A 63 -3.75 -14.01 2.31
CA ILE A 63 -3.19 -14.38 1.00
C ILE A 63 -1.70 -14.07 0.95
N TYR A 64 -1.28 -12.90 1.45
CA TYR A 64 0.14 -12.52 1.52
C TYR A 64 0.93 -13.44 2.43
N ALA A 65 0.41 -13.83 3.60
CA ALA A 65 1.09 -14.75 4.49
C ALA A 65 1.35 -16.11 3.83
N VAL A 66 0.35 -16.66 3.14
CA VAL A 66 0.50 -17.92 2.38
C VAL A 66 1.48 -17.75 1.23
N PHE A 67 1.37 -16.66 0.46
CA PHE A 67 2.25 -16.39 -0.68
C PHE A 67 3.70 -16.23 -0.24
N VAL A 68 3.99 -15.38 0.74
CA VAL A 68 5.35 -15.13 1.25
C VAL A 68 5.97 -16.41 1.80
N THR A 69 5.23 -17.19 2.60
CA THR A 69 5.75 -18.45 3.14
C THR A 69 6.01 -19.50 2.06
N ALA A 70 5.17 -19.57 1.02
CA ALA A 70 5.37 -20.45 -0.11
C ALA A 70 6.61 -20.04 -0.92
N VAL A 71 6.72 -18.77 -1.30
CA VAL A 71 7.85 -18.25 -2.09
C VAL A 71 9.16 -18.44 -1.33
N LEU A 72 9.25 -17.99 -0.08
CA LEU A 72 10.50 -18.11 0.69
C LEU A 72 10.96 -19.56 0.86
N ARG A 73 10.03 -20.51 0.98
CA ARG A 73 10.37 -21.94 1.07
C ARG A 73 10.82 -22.53 -0.26
N LEU A 74 10.26 -22.04 -1.36
CA LEU A 74 10.58 -22.52 -2.70
C LEU A 74 11.89 -21.88 -3.20
N SER A 75 11.96 -20.55 -3.28
CA SER A 75 13.12 -19.84 -3.84
C SER A 75 14.28 -19.64 -2.86
N GLY A 76 14.03 -19.62 -1.54
CA GLY A 76 15.10 -19.39 -0.55
C GLY A 76 15.93 -18.13 -0.85
N ASP A 77 17.26 -18.29 -0.89
CA ASP A 77 18.20 -17.19 -1.13
C ASP A 77 18.13 -16.61 -2.55
N THR A 78 17.51 -17.30 -3.51
CA THR A 78 17.33 -16.79 -4.89
C THR A 78 16.05 -16.00 -5.07
N THR A 79 15.36 -15.64 -3.98
CA THR A 79 14.13 -14.83 -4.05
C THR A 79 14.44 -13.47 -4.67
N SER A 80 13.81 -13.18 -5.82
CA SER A 80 13.98 -11.89 -6.49
C SER A 80 13.13 -10.80 -5.82
N PRO A 81 13.45 -9.51 -6.02
CA PRO A 81 12.67 -8.39 -5.47
C PRO A 81 11.17 -8.46 -5.78
N GLU A 82 10.81 -8.88 -6.99
CA GLU A 82 9.44 -9.08 -7.46
C GLU A 82 8.90 -10.51 -7.20
N ALA A 83 9.65 -11.34 -6.47
CA ALA A 83 9.43 -12.75 -6.16
C ALA A 83 9.40 -13.72 -7.36
N LEU A 84 8.88 -13.27 -8.51
CA LEU A 84 8.53 -14.14 -9.63
C LEU A 84 9.75 -14.74 -10.31
N SER A 85 10.76 -13.93 -10.68
CA SER A 85 11.94 -14.46 -11.39
C SER A 85 12.76 -15.41 -10.51
N GLY A 86 12.72 -15.25 -9.19
CA GLY A 86 13.34 -16.18 -8.23
C GLY A 86 12.78 -17.60 -8.26
N LEU A 87 11.59 -17.81 -8.82
CA LEU A 87 10.95 -19.12 -8.97
C LEU A 87 11.28 -19.83 -10.30
N THR A 88 12.12 -19.23 -11.14
CA THR A 88 12.42 -19.76 -12.49
C THR A 88 13.00 -21.17 -12.46
N SER A 89 13.83 -21.50 -11.46
CA SER A 89 14.43 -22.84 -11.29
C SER A 89 13.41 -23.92 -10.95
N ILE A 90 12.24 -23.54 -10.42
CA ILE A 90 11.22 -24.47 -9.90
C ILE A 90 10.06 -24.59 -10.87
N LEU A 91 9.52 -23.45 -11.30
CA LEU A 91 8.36 -23.41 -12.19
C LEU A 91 8.77 -23.48 -13.67
N GLY A 92 10.00 -23.16 -14.02
CA GLY A 92 10.45 -23.08 -15.41
C GLY A 92 10.02 -21.78 -16.11
N GLN A 93 10.79 -21.38 -17.11
CA GLN A 93 10.68 -20.06 -17.75
C GLN A 93 9.32 -19.78 -18.42
N VAL A 94 8.66 -20.84 -18.92
CA VAL A 94 7.35 -20.72 -19.58
C VAL A 94 6.28 -20.23 -18.60
N TRP A 95 6.22 -20.82 -17.41
CA TRP A 95 5.23 -20.46 -16.39
C TRP A 95 5.50 -19.09 -15.78
N ILE A 96 6.78 -18.73 -15.60
CA ILE A 96 7.18 -17.38 -15.21
C ILE A 96 6.71 -16.34 -16.22
N LYS A 97 6.85 -16.61 -17.53
CA LYS A 97 6.38 -15.71 -18.58
C LYS A 97 4.86 -15.50 -18.51
N TYR A 98 4.07 -16.56 -18.31
CA TYR A 98 2.62 -16.42 -18.16
C TYR A 98 2.25 -15.65 -16.89
N GLY A 99 2.90 -15.93 -15.77
CA GLY A 99 2.72 -15.18 -14.51
C GLY A 99 3.03 -13.70 -14.68
N ALA A 100 4.12 -13.36 -15.40
CA ALA A 100 4.49 -11.98 -15.68
C ALA A 100 3.44 -11.26 -16.55
N TRP A 101 2.88 -11.94 -17.56
CA TRP A 101 1.79 -11.38 -18.37
C TRP A 101 0.52 -11.14 -17.56
N LEU A 102 0.14 -12.08 -16.70
CA LEU A 102 -1.00 -11.90 -15.80
C LEU A 102 -0.78 -10.72 -14.84
N GLY A 103 0.41 -10.64 -14.24
CA GLY A 103 0.79 -9.52 -13.37
C GLY A 103 0.78 -8.18 -14.11
N PHE A 104 1.30 -8.13 -15.33
CA PHE A 104 1.29 -6.94 -16.18
C PHE A 104 -0.13 -6.45 -16.48
N LEU A 105 -1.03 -7.37 -16.87
CA LEU A 105 -2.43 -7.02 -17.13
C LEU A 105 -3.13 -6.52 -15.85
N ALA A 106 -2.88 -7.15 -14.71
CA ALA A 106 -3.41 -6.71 -13.42
C ALA A 106 -2.92 -5.30 -13.02
N VAL A 107 -1.64 -5.00 -13.24
CA VAL A 107 -1.09 -3.68 -12.94
C VAL A 107 -1.63 -2.61 -13.89
N ILE A 108 -1.76 -2.91 -15.19
CA ILE A 108 -2.30 -1.95 -16.18
C ILE A 108 -3.71 -1.52 -15.81
N THR A 109 -4.59 -2.47 -15.47
CA THR A 109 -5.98 -2.15 -15.11
C THR A 109 -6.04 -1.22 -13.91
N SER A 110 -5.24 -1.49 -12.88
CA SER A 110 -5.12 -0.63 -11.68
C SER A 110 -4.53 0.74 -12.01
N PHE A 111 -3.50 0.78 -12.87
CA PHE A 111 -2.85 2.03 -13.30
C PHE A 111 -3.82 2.97 -14.01
N PHE A 112 -4.68 2.45 -14.89
CA PHE A 112 -5.69 3.28 -15.55
C PHE A 112 -6.70 3.87 -14.57
N THR A 113 -7.20 3.07 -13.63
CA THR A 113 -8.16 3.55 -12.62
C THR A 113 -7.56 4.65 -11.74
N ILE A 114 -6.39 4.41 -11.16
CA ILE A 114 -5.71 5.38 -10.29
C ILE A 114 -5.30 6.62 -11.11
N GLY A 115 -4.78 6.43 -12.32
CA GLY A 115 -4.40 7.52 -13.22
C GLY A 115 -5.57 8.43 -13.57
N LEU A 116 -6.74 7.86 -13.89
CA LEU A 116 -7.95 8.66 -14.16
C LEU A 116 -8.40 9.45 -12.92
N ASN A 117 -8.32 8.85 -11.72
CA ASN A 117 -8.64 9.54 -10.47
C ASN A 117 -7.71 10.73 -10.23
N ILE A 118 -6.40 10.54 -10.33
CA ILE A 118 -5.40 11.63 -10.19
C ILE A 118 -5.63 12.72 -11.24
N GLN A 119 -5.86 12.34 -12.50
CA GLN A 119 -6.14 13.29 -13.57
C GLN A 119 -7.40 14.10 -13.28
N ASN A 120 -8.44 13.47 -12.73
CA ASN A 120 -9.67 14.15 -12.35
C ASN A 120 -9.45 15.08 -11.16
N SER A 121 -8.70 14.68 -10.13
CA SER A 121 -8.33 15.56 -9.02
C SER A 121 -7.57 16.79 -9.51
N PHE A 122 -6.57 16.64 -10.38
CA PHE A 122 -5.87 17.80 -10.97
C PHE A 122 -6.79 18.75 -11.71
N ARG A 123 -7.79 18.22 -12.43
CA ARG A 123 -8.71 19.05 -13.21
C ARG A 123 -9.81 19.71 -12.35
N LEU A 124 -10.44 18.93 -11.48
CA LEU A 124 -11.63 19.32 -10.73
C LEU A 124 -11.26 20.04 -9.44
N ASP A 125 -10.23 19.57 -8.73
CA ASP A 125 -9.85 20.10 -7.42
C ASP A 125 -8.81 21.22 -7.56
N PHE A 126 -7.84 21.05 -8.48
CA PHE A 126 -6.76 22.04 -8.71
C PHE A 126 -7.02 22.95 -9.93
N GLY A 127 -8.10 22.76 -10.67
CA GLY A 127 -8.48 23.61 -11.80
C GLY A 127 -7.52 23.57 -13.00
N LEU A 128 -6.67 22.53 -13.11
CA LEU A 128 -5.68 22.43 -14.19
C LEU A 128 -6.32 22.07 -15.54
N SER A 129 -5.66 22.47 -16.62
CA SER A 129 -6.12 22.13 -17.98
C SER A 129 -6.06 20.61 -18.22
N LYS A 130 -6.91 20.12 -19.14
CA LYS A 130 -7.00 18.68 -19.48
C LYS A 130 -5.66 18.10 -19.94
N ILE A 131 -4.88 18.88 -20.69
CA ILE A 131 -3.56 18.45 -21.20
C ILE A 131 -2.56 18.39 -20.05
N LEU A 132 -2.48 19.44 -19.23
CA LEU A 132 -1.55 19.48 -18.11
C LEU A 132 -1.83 18.37 -17.09
N SER A 133 -3.11 18.11 -16.79
CA SER A 133 -3.51 17.02 -15.89
C SER A 133 -3.03 15.65 -16.38
N ARG A 134 -3.12 15.38 -17.71
CA ARG A 134 -2.63 14.13 -18.31
C ARG A 134 -1.11 14.02 -18.25
N ILE A 135 -0.41 15.11 -18.57
CA ILE A 135 1.05 15.17 -18.54
C ILE A 135 1.55 14.95 -17.11
N LEU A 136 0.93 15.57 -16.11
CA LEU A 136 1.35 15.36 -14.71
C LEU A 136 1.08 13.94 -14.24
N THR A 137 -0.09 13.39 -14.57
CA THR A 137 -0.49 12.03 -14.14
C THR A 137 0.43 10.95 -14.70
N ALA A 138 0.68 10.95 -16.02
CA ALA A 138 1.47 9.89 -16.67
C ALA A 138 2.95 10.27 -16.84
N GLY A 139 3.24 11.56 -17.02
CA GLY A 139 4.58 12.05 -17.27
C GLY A 139 5.46 11.99 -16.02
N VAL A 140 4.94 12.27 -14.82
CA VAL A 140 5.75 12.20 -13.59
C VAL A 140 6.28 10.79 -13.31
N PRO A 141 5.46 9.71 -13.32
CA PRO A 141 6.01 8.36 -13.17
C PRO A 141 6.99 7.98 -14.28
N LEU A 142 6.72 8.41 -15.51
CA LEU A 142 7.55 8.09 -16.67
C LEU A 142 8.92 8.79 -16.61
N THR A 143 8.96 10.06 -16.21
CA THR A 143 10.22 10.80 -16.06
C THR A 143 11.07 10.22 -14.93
N LEU A 144 10.46 9.84 -13.80
CA LEU A 144 11.16 9.16 -12.70
C LEU A 144 11.77 7.83 -13.18
N PHE A 145 11.02 7.05 -13.96
CA PHE A 145 11.52 5.79 -14.53
C PHE A 145 12.75 6.02 -15.44
N PHE A 146 12.68 7.01 -16.34
CA PHE A 146 13.80 7.35 -17.22
C PHE A 146 15.00 7.94 -16.47
N TYR A 147 14.76 8.65 -15.36
CA TYR A 147 15.81 9.16 -14.49
C TYR A 147 16.56 8.06 -13.71
N GLY A 148 16.05 6.82 -13.72
CA GLY A 148 16.73 5.67 -13.13
C GLY A 148 16.09 5.13 -11.85
N TYR A 149 14.95 5.67 -11.42
CA TYR A 149 14.18 5.12 -10.30
C TYR A 149 13.48 3.81 -10.74
N LYS A 150 14.20 2.70 -10.62
CA LYS A 150 13.76 1.36 -11.08
C LYS A 150 13.77 0.29 -9.98
N ASN A 151 14.30 0.58 -8.80
CA ASN A 151 14.35 -0.38 -7.71
C ASN A 151 12.94 -0.59 -7.12
N PHE A 152 12.38 -1.77 -7.37
CA PHE A 152 11.02 -2.13 -6.99
C PHE A 152 10.76 -1.96 -5.48
N ILE A 153 11.62 -2.54 -4.63
CA ILE A 153 11.46 -2.49 -3.17
C ILE A 153 11.53 -1.06 -2.66
N ASN A 154 12.48 -0.25 -3.15
CA ASN A 154 12.62 1.13 -2.73
C ASN A 154 11.41 1.97 -3.15
N ILE A 155 10.86 1.75 -4.35
CA ILE A 155 9.65 2.44 -4.81
C ILE A 155 8.46 2.09 -3.90
N LEU A 156 8.24 0.81 -3.60
CA LEU A 156 7.16 0.39 -2.70
C LEU A 156 7.36 0.93 -1.29
N SER A 157 8.58 0.84 -0.75
CA SER A 157 8.91 1.32 0.58
C SER A 157 8.68 2.82 0.71
N PHE A 158 9.22 3.61 -0.24
CA PHE A 158 9.03 5.05 -0.26
C PHE A 158 7.56 5.44 -0.36
N THR A 159 6.83 4.82 -1.29
CA THR A 159 5.40 5.13 -1.51
C THR A 159 4.59 4.81 -0.25
N GLY A 160 4.76 3.64 0.36
CA GLY A 160 3.99 3.27 1.55
C GLY A 160 4.41 4.03 2.81
N ALA A 161 5.71 4.20 3.06
CA ALA A 161 6.20 4.90 4.25
C ALA A 161 5.88 6.39 4.19
N VAL A 162 6.14 7.04 3.04
CA VAL A 162 5.94 8.49 2.89
C VAL A 162 4.49 8.81 2.55
N LEU A 163 3.98 8.33 1.41
CA LEU A 163 2.61 8.69 0.99
C LEU A 163 1.57 8.03 1.90
N GLY A 164 1.71 6.73 2.19
CA GLY A 164 0.82 6.03 3.11
C GLY A 164 0.91 6.55 4.55
N GLY A 165 2.11 6.90 5.03
CA GLY A 165 2.30 7.54 6.33
C GLY A 165 1.63 8.91 6.44
N LEU A 166 1.80 9.76 5.42
CA LEU A 166 1.13 11.06 5.34
C LEU A 166 -0.39 10.91 5.22
N GLU A 167 -0.88 9.97 4.42
CA GLU A 167 -2.30 9.65 4.32
C GLU A 167 -2.87 9.22 5.69
N GLY A 168 -2.18 8.34 6.41
CA GLY A 168 -2.56 7.92 7.76
C GLY A 168 -2.63 9.07 8.76
N LEU A 169 -1.66 9.99 8.74
CA LEU A 169 -1.66 11.20 9.58
C LEU A 169 -2.83 12.12 9.23
N LEU A 170 -3.10 12.33 7.95
CA LEU A 170 -4.23 13.14 7.49
C LEU A 170 -5.56 12.52 7.90
N LEU A 171 -5.72 11.20 7.79
CA LEU A 171 -6.93 10.49 8.21
C LEU A 171 -7.18 10.64 9.72
N ILE A 172 -6.15 10.49 10.55
CA ILE A 172 -6.25 10.72 12.00
C ILE A 172 -6.69 12.16 12.27
N TRP A 173 -6.11 13.13 11.56
CA TRP A 173 -6.45 14.54 11.76
C TRP A 173 -7.89 14.86 11.32
N ILE A 174 -8.32 14.34 10.17
CA ILE A 174 -9.69 14.46 9.66
C ILE A 174 -10.67 13.83 10.65
N TRP A 175 -10.39 12.63 11.17
CA TRP A 175 -11.23 11.96 12.16
C TRP A 175 -11.38 12.77 13.45
N ARG A 176 -10.28 13.35 13.97
CA ARG A 176 -10.37 14.22 15.16
C ARG A 176 -11.21 15.46 14.89
N LYS A 177 -11.05 16.06 13.71
CA LYS A 177 -11.76 17.28 13.33
C LYS A 177 -13.25 17.01 13.07
N SER A 178 -13.60 15.86 12.49
CA SER A 178 -14.98 15.47 12.22
C SER A 178 -15.77 15.20 13.49
N LYS A 179 -15.13 14.80 14.60
CA LYS A 179 -15.80 14.69 15.91
C LYS A 179 -16.26 16.04 16.50
N ILE A 180 -15.68 17.15 16.05
CA ILE A 180 -16.00 18.50 16.56
C ILE A 180 -16.83 19.29 15.55
N LYS A 181 -16.50 19.15 14.25
CA LYS A 181 -17.09 19.93 13.15
C LYS A 181 -17.96 19.09 12.21
N GLY A 182 -18.27 17.86 12.58
CA GLY A 182 -19.13 16.97 11.79
C GLY A 182 -20.55 17.51 11.72
N ASP A 183 -21.11 17.46 10.52
CA ASP A 183 -22.48 17.85 10.18
C ASP A 183 -23.46 16.67 10.19
N ARG A 184 -22.94 15.45 10.36
CA ARG A 184 -23.72 14.21 10.42
C ARG A 184 -23.18 13.26 11.49
N ASP A 185 -24.06 12.39 11.98
CA ASP A 185 -23.65 11.24 12.76
C ASP A 185 -23.01 10.17 11.87
N PRO A 186 -21.85 9.60 12.26
CA PRO A 186 -21.21 8.53 11.51
C PRO A 186 -21.95 7.22 11.73
N GLU A 187 -21.92 6.35 10.71
CA GLU A 187 -22.51 5.00 10.72
C GLU A 187 -21.91 4.12 11.84
N TYR A 188 -20.66 4.42 12.22
CA TYR A 188 -19.96 3.78 13.31
C TYR A 188 -19.13 4.81 14.10
N GLN A 189 -19.32 4.85 15.41
CA GLN A 189 -18.56 5.72 16.30
C GLN A 189 -17.36 4.98 16.88
N LEU A 190 -16.19 5.22 16.29
CA LEU A 190 -14.93 4.79 16.88
C LEU A 190 -14.62 5.59 18.14
N ALA A 191 -14.38 4.88 19.25
CA ALA A 191 -13.85 5.42 20.50
C ALA A 191 -12.38 4.96 20.66
N ILE A 192 -11.46 5.71 20.06
CA ILE A 192 -10.04 5.40 20.10
C ILE A 192 -9.42 6.05 21.35
N PRO A 193 -8.78 5.28 22.26
CA PRO A 193 -8.14 5.84 23.43
C PRO A 193 -6.96 6.72 23.03
N ARG A 194 -6.74 7.84 23.75
CA ARG A 194 -5.67 8.82 23.43
C ARG A 194 -4.27 8.20 23.27
N PRO A 195 -3.85 7.22 24.11
CA PRO A 195 -2.54 6.57 23.95
C PRO A 195 -2.40 5.85 22.61
N LEU A 196 -3.45 5.18 22.13
CA LEU A 196 -3.40 4.47 20.85
C LEU A 196 -3.29 5.44 19.67
N LEU A 197 -4.00 6.58 19.74
CA LEU A 197 -3.88 7.62 18.71
C LEU A 197 -2.48 8.22 18.68
N PHE A 198 -1.90 8.51 19.85
CA PHE A 198 -0.52 8.99 19.94
C PHE A 198 0.48 7.99 19.38
N LEU A 199 0.30 6.70 19.70
CA LEU A 199 1.11 5.61 19.15
C LEU A 199 1.03 5.54 17.62
N LEU A 200 -0.18 5.61 17.04
CA LEU A 200 -0.36 5.61 15.58
C LEU A 200 0.34 6.79 14.90
N VAL A 201 0.21 7.99 15.48
CA VAL A 201 0.91 9.19 14.98
C VAL A 201 2.42 9.01 15.04
N LEU A 202 2.94 8.47 16.15
CA LEU A 202 4.37 8.17 16.28
C LEU A 202 4.85 7.15 15.26
N ILE A 203 4.10 6.07 15.03
CA ILE A 203 4.45 5.05 14.04
C ILE A 203 4.51 5.65 12.63
N PHE A 204 3.49 6.42 12.23
CA PHE A 204 3.48 7.06 10.91
C PHE A 204 4.63 8.07 10.75
N LEU A 205 4.87 8.92 11.75
CA LEU A 205 5.98 9.88 11.71
C LEU A 205 7.35 9.19 11.71
N ALA A 206 7.55 8.20 12.57
CA ALA A 206 8.79 7.44 12.63
C ALA A 206 9.07 6.73 11.31
N GLY A 207 8.05 6.15 10.68
CA GLY A 207 8.16 5.51 9.38
C GLY A 207 8.56 6.47 8.25
N VAL A 208 7.96 7.66 8.21
CA VAL A 208 8.33 8.71 7.24
C VAL A 208 9.78 9.14 7.46
N ILE A 209 10.17 9.42 8.71
CA ILE A 209 11.53 9.87 9.05
C ILE A 209 12.56 8.79 8.71
N TYR A 210 12.27 7.53 9.08
CA TYR A 210 13.13 6.39 8.81
C TYR A 210 13.46 6.26 7.32
N GLN A 211 12.47 6.41 6.44
CA GLN A 211 12.61 6.32 4.99
C GLN A 211 13.51 7.39 4.35
N PHE A 212 13.76 8.51 5.04
CA PHE A 212 14.69 9.55 4.58
C PHE A 212 16.11 9.38 5.16
N ILE A 213 16.24 8.64 6.27
CA ILE A 213 17.55 8.37 6.89
C ILE A 213 18.19 7.12 6.27
N TYR A 214 17.37 6.11 5.94
CA TYR A 214 17.76 4.81 5.39
C TYR A 214 17.04 4.54 4.06
#